data_AF-A0A9N9AMP9-F1
#
_entry.id   AF-A0A9N9AMP9-F1
#
_cell.length_a   1.000
_cell.length_b   1.000
_cell.length_c   1.000
_cell.angle_alpha   90.00
_cell.angle_beta   90.00
_cell.angle_gamma   90.00
#
_symmetry.space_group_name_H-M   'P 1'
#
loop_
_entity.id
_entity.type
_entity.pdbx_description
1 polymer ?
#
loop_
_entity_poly.entity_id
_entity_poly.type
_entity_poly.pdbx_seq_one_letter_code
_entity_poly.pdbx_strand_id
1 'polypeptide(L)'
;MYKVVPSQIKNKIKREEIHAKQKQLKSRKKIEERLRRQKEEAEDPEKKKERLAKNIPRTLENVREFDETIVDAEDLEVLEDEASDEFSKYFQEGVSPKMLITTNKRPSKVGYDFASELIDVFPNSNFVRRKNQVSIKQIIEFCNNRNYTDILVVNEEKKGHGRSSCHKPELILNNFNTRLGHTIGRWFQALFPHVPEFKGRQAS
;
A
#
# COMPACT_ATOMS: atom_id res chain seq x y z
N MET A 1 -25.64 10.17 -45.39
CA MET A 1 -26.62 10.07 -44.28
C MET A 1 -26.17 11.01 -43.16
N TYR A 2 -26.85 12.14 -42.94
CA TYR A 2 -26.47 13.13 -41.93
C TYR A 2 -26.58 12.52 -40.52
N LYS A 3 -25.46 12.38 -39.81
CA LYS A 3 -25.45 11.96 -38.41
C LYS A 3 -25.86 13.16 -37.56
N VAL A 4 -27.10 13.18 -37.07
CA VAL A 4 -27.58 14.22 -36.15
C VAL A 4 -26.73 14.18 -34.88
N VAL A 5 -25.97 15.24 -34.62
CA VAL A 5 -25.13 15.35 -33.42
C VAL A 5 -25.99 15.87 -32.26
N PRO A 6 -26.10 15.15 -31.13
CA PRO A 6 -26.97 15.57 -30.02
C PRO A 6 -26.66 16.99 -29.50
N SER A 7 -25.39 17.41 -29.50
CA SER A 7 -24.98 18.74 -29.06
C SER A 7 -25.56 19.89 -29.90
N GLN A 8 -25.95 19.63 -31.16
CA GLN A 8 -26.53 20.62 -32.06
C GLN A 8 -28.05 20.80 -31.86
N ILE A 9 -28.69 19.94 -31.06
CA ILE A 9 -30.15 19.95 -30.84
C ILE A 9 -30.49 20.88 -29.68
N LYS A 10 -31.16 22.02 -29.96
CA LYS A 10 -31.53 22.99 -28.91
C LYS A 10 -32.51 22.43 -27.88
N ASN A 11 -33.47 21.59 -28.29
CA ASN A 11 -34.47 20.99 -27.40
C ASN A 11 -33.86 19.88 -26.50
N LYS A 12 -33.97 20.03 -25.17
CA LYS A 12 -33.41 19.10 -24.18
C LYS A 12 -33.99 17.69 -24.29
N ILE A 13 -35.32 17.55 -24.37
CA ILE A 13 -36.01 16.26 -24.42
C ILE A 13 -35.58 15.48 -25.67
N LYS A 14 -35.58 16.14 -26.83
CA LYS A 14 -35.14 15.52 -28.09
C LYS A 14 -33.64 15.19 -28.11
N ARG A 15 -32.82 16.00 -27.45
CA ARG A 15 -31.37 15.75 -27.28
C ARG A 15 -31.11 14.48 -26.47
N GLU A 16 -31.80 14.33 -25.33
CA GLU A 16 -31.69 13.16 -24.46
C GLU A 16 -32.17 11.88 -25.16
N GLU A 17 -33.31 11.93 -25.86
CA GLU A 17 -33.88 10.83 -26.64
C GLU A 17 -32.88 10.32 -27.69
N ILE A 18 -32.30 11.23 -28.48
CA ILE A 18 -31.33 10.88 -29.53
C ILE A 18 -30.02 10.36 -28.93
N HIS A 19 -29.55 10.95 -27.83
CA HIS A 19 -28.35 10.46 -27.14
C HIS A 19 -28.55 9.04 -26.56
N ALA A 20 -29.71 8.77 -25.95
CA ALA A 20 -30.06 7.44 -25.45
C ALA A 20 -30.11 6.40 -26.58
N LYS A 21 -30.77 6.74 -27.69
CA LYS A 21 -30.83 5.88 -28.89
C LYS A 21 -29.45 5.62 -29.49
N GLN A 22 -28.59 6.64 -29.56
CA GLN A 22 -27.20 6.48 -30.00
C GLN A 22 -26.38 5.61 -29.03
N LYS A 23 -26.56 5.75 -27.72
CA LYS A 23 -25.91 4.91 -26.70
C LYS A 23 -26.32 3.44 -26.83
N GLN A 24 -27.61 3.16 -27.01
CA GLN A 24 -28.15 1.80 -27.22
C GLN A 24 -27.63 1.18 -28.53
N LEU A 25 -27.62 1.94 -29.64
CA LEU A 25 -27.07 1.45 -30.90
C LEU A 25 -25.57 1.19 -30.81
N LYS A 26 -24.82 2.04 -30.09
CA LYS A 26 -23.39 1.84 -29.82
C LYS A 26 -23.14 0.61 -28.96
N SER A 27 -23.91 0.39 -27.89
CA SER A 27 -23.74 -0.80 -27.04
C SER A 27 -24.08 -2.09 -27.79
N ARG A 28 -25.18 -2.10 -28.56
CA ARG A 28 -25.56 -3.24 -29.40
C ARG A 28 -24.47 -3.60 -30.41
N LYS A 29 -23.95 -2.61 -31.14
CA LYS A 29 -22.82 -2.82 -32.08
C LYS A 29 -21.57 -3.34 -31.40
N LYS A 30 -21.22 -2.82 -30.20
CA LYS A 30 -20.07 -3.32 -29.42
C LYS A 30 -20.23 -4.79 -29.01
N ILE A 31 -21.44 -5.21 -28.63
CA ILE A 31 -21.72 -6.60 -28.25
C ILE A 31 -21.65 -7.50 -29.49
N GLU A 32 -22.28 -7.11 -30.58
CA GLU A 32 -22.26 -7.83 -31.86
C GLU A 32 -20.83 -8.04 -32.36
N GLU A 33 -20.00 -7.01 -32.31
CA GLU A 33 -18.58 -7.07 -32.69
C GLU A 33 -17.77 -7.98 -31.76
N ARG A 34 -18.04 -7.96 -30.43
CA ARG A 34 -17.41 -8.89 -29.47
C ARG A 34 -17.77 -10.34 -29.75
N LEU A 35 -19.04 -10.62 -30.05
CA LEU A 35 -19.52 -11.96 -30.39
C LEU A 35 -18.92 -12.46 -31.70
N ARG A 36 -18.85 -11.60 -32.73
CA ARG A 36 -18.20 -11.93 -34.00
C ARG A 36 -16.72 -12.27 -33.78
N ARG A 37 -16.02 -11.43 -33.03
CA ARG A 37 -14.61 -11.63 -32.70
C ARG A 37 -14.37 -12.90 -31.87
N GLN A 38 -15.27 -13.21 -30.92
CA GLN A 38 -15.18 -14.44 -30.14
C GLN A 38 -15.28 -15.69 -31.03
N LYS A 39 -16.12 -15.67 -32.07
CA LYS A 39 -16.20 -16.76 -33.06
C LYS A 39 -14.90 -16.86 -33.87
N GLU A 40 -14.42 -15.74 -34.41
CA GLU A 40 -13.17 -15.68 -35.18
C GLU A 40 -11.94 -16.12 -34.36
N GLU A 41 -11.87 -15.76 -33.07
CA GLU A 41 -10.79 -16.16 -32.13
C GLU A 41 -10.92 -17.61 -31.63
N ALA A 42 -12.12 -18.20 -31.70
CA ALA A 42 -12.34 -19.62 -31.36
C ALA A 42 -11.90 -20.55 -32.50
N GLU A 43 -12.05 -20.09 -33.75
CA GLU A 43 -11.58 -20.79 -34.94
C GLU A 43 -10.05 -20.68 -35.09
N ASP A 44 -9.45 -19.53 -34.73
CA ASP A 44 -8.02 -19.27 -34.86
C ASP A 44 -7.43 -18.57 -33.60
N PRO A 45 -6.72 -19.32 -32.75
CA PRO A 45 -6.08 -18.78 -31.54
C PRO A 45 -4.97 -17.75 -31.79
N GLU A 46 -4.36 -17.69 -32.97
CA GLU A 46 -3.27 -16.75 -33.28
C GLU A 46 -3.78 -15.30 -33.37
N LYS A 47 -4.98 -15.10 -33.92
CA LYS A 47 -5.64 -13.77 -33.98
C LYS A 47 -5.87 -13.17 -32.59
N LYS A 48 -6.12 -14.02 -31.58
CA LYS A 48 -6.26 -13.57 -30.19
C LYS A 48 -4.93 -13.06 -29.63
N LYS A 49 -3.82 -13.75 -29.90
CA LYS A 49 -2.47 -13.32 -29.49
C LYS A 49 -2.09 -11.99 -30.16
N GLU A 50 -2.30 -11.89 -31.47
CA GLU A 50 -2.01 -10.67 -32.24
C GLU A 50 -2.82 -9.47 -31.74
N ARG A 51 -4.10 -9.66 -31.39
CA ARG A 51 -4.93 -8.59 -30.80
C ARG A 51 -4.41 -8.16 -29.43
N LEU A 52 -4.08 -9.11 -28.56
CA LEU A 52 -3.61 -8.78 -27.22
C LEU A 52 -2.27 -8.03 -27.26
N ALA A 53 -1.40 -8.38 -28.23
CA ALA A 53 -0.16 -7.64 -28.48
C ALA A 53 -0.41 -6.22 -29.01
N LYS A 54 -1.41 -6.01 -29.87
CA LYS A 54 -1.73 -4.69 -30.44
C LYS A 54 -2.54 -3.79 -29.50
N ASN A 55 -3.41 -4.35 -28.67
CA ASN A 55 -4.35 -3.61 -27.82
C ASN A 55 -3.98 -3.75 -26.33
N ILE A 56 -2.77 -3.31 -26.00
CA ILE A 56 -2.31 -3.22 -24.62
C ILE A 56 -3.11 -2.09 -23.94
N PRO A 57 -3.85 -2.38 -22.86
CA PRO A 57 -4.58 -1.34 -22.15
C PRO A 57 -3.59 -0.33 -21.56
N ARG A 58 -3.89 0.95 -21.76
CA ARG A 58 -3.16 2.04 -21.12
C ARG A 58 -3.60 2.14 -19.65
N THR A 59 -2.96 1.35 -18.79
CA THR A 59 -3.13 1.40 -17.33
C THR A 59 -2.22 2.47 -16.73
N LEU A 60 -2.49 2.91 -15.50
CA LEU A 60 -1.65 3.89 -14.80
C LEU A 60 -0.22 3.37 -14.61
N GLU A 61 -0.06 2.08 -14.31
CA GLU A 61 1.25 1.43 -14.20
C GLU A 61 2.01 1.39 -15.54
N ASN A 62 1.33 1.12 -16.66
CA ASN A 62 1.96 1.08 -17.99
C ASN A 62 2.45 2.45 -18.49
N VAL A 63 1.93 3.53 -17.92
CA VAL A 63 2.32 4.91 -18.27
C VAL A 63 3.18 5.56 -17.21
N ARG A 64 3.57 4.80 -16.18
CA ARG A 64 4.43 5.31 -15.13
C ARG A 64 5.73 5.75 -15.77
N GLU A 65 6.11 6.99 -15.51
CA GLU A 65 7.41 7.50 -15.93
C GLU A 65 8.48 6.72 -15.15
N PHE A 66 9.52 6.31 -15.88
CA PHE A 66 10.65 5.63 -15.25
C PHE A 66 11.26 6.57 -14.21
N ASP A 67 11.35 6.08 -12.98
CA ASP A 67 11.93 6.81 -11.86
C ASP A 67 13.36 6.31 -11.70
N GLU A 68 14.34 7.20 -11.84
CA GLU A 68 15.78 6.89 -11.75
C GLU A 68 16.16 6.32 -10.37
N THR A 69 15.31 6.48 -9.36
CA THR A 69 15.53 5.94 -8.02
C THR A 69 15.09 4.49 -7.86
N ILE A 70 14.55 3.85 -8.91
CA ILE A 70 14.25 2.41 -8.92
C ILE A 70 15.56 1.64 -8.84
N VAL A 71 15.68 0.80 -7.82
CA VAL A 71 16.88 0.03 -7.52
C VAL A 71 16.88 -1.25 -8.34
N ASP A 72 17.96 -1.49 -9.08
CA ASP A 72 18.26 -2.81 -9.61
C ASP A 72 18.90 -3.66 -8.50
N ALA A 73 18.47 -4.92 -8.37
CA ALA A 73 18.88 -5.80 -7.26
C ALA A 73 20.39 -6.12 -7.23
N GLU A 74 21.10 -5.84 -8.32
CA GLU A 74 22.55 -6.04 -8.46
C GLU A 74 23.38 -4.74 -8.37
N ASP A 75 22.76 -3.60 -8.03
CA ASP A 75 23.49 -2.34 -7.86
C ASP A 75 24.43 -2.40 -6.64
N LEU A 76 25.75 -2.39 -6.89
CA LEU A 76 26.78 -2.45 -5.85
C LEU A 76 26.70 -1.28 -4.87
N GLU A 77 26.33 -0.08 -5.33
CA GLU A 77 26.24 1.12 -4.48
C GLU A 77 25.19 0.91 -3.39
N VAL A 78 24.03 0.36 -3.78
CA VAL A 78 22.92 0.11 -2.85
C VAL A 78 23.28 -1.01 -1.87
N LEU A 79 23.98 -2.06 -2.30
CA LEU A 79 24.42 -3.13 -1.39
C LEU A 79 25.43 -2.63 -0.34
N GLU A 80 26.34 -1.74 -0.71
CA GLU A 80 27.31 -1.14 0.22
C GLU A 80 26.62 -0.18 1.21
N ASP A 81 25.69 0.65 0.72
CA ASP A 81 24.86 1.52 1.57
C ASP A 81 24.07 0.68 2.58
N GLU A 82 23.42 -0.38 2.10
CA GLU A 82 22.62 -1.30 2.92
C GLU A 82 23.45 -2.11 3.94
N ALA A 83 24.70 -2.42 3.62
CA ALA A 83 25.61 -3.16 4.50
C ALA A 83 26.21 -2.29 5.61
N SER A 84 26.18 -0.96 5.46
CA SER A 84 26.72 0.02 6.41
C SER A 84 25.65 0.84 7.15
N ASP A 85 24.38 0.69 6.77
CA ASP A 85 23.19 1.33 7.34
C ASP A 85 23.02 1.11 8.87
N GLU A 86 22.23 1.97 9.51
CA GLU A 86 21.86 1.87 10.91
C GLU A 86 21.18 0.55 11.28
N PHE A 87 20.61 -0.16 10.29
CA PHE A 87 19.96 -1.46 10.47
C PHE A 87 20.88 -2.68 10.25
N SER A 88 22.12 -2.50 9.79
CA SER A 88 22.99 -3.64 9.41
C SER A 88 23.27 -4.59 10.57
N LYS A 89 23.27 -4.10 11.81
CA LYS A 89 23.38 -4.93 13.03
C LYS A 89 22.26 -5.96 13.17
N TYR A 90 21.03 -5.62 12.78
CA TYR A 90 19.90 -6.57 12.85
C TYR A 90 20.07 -7.72 11.86
N PHE A 91 20.49 -7.39 10.63
CA PHE A 91 20.60 -8.36 9.54
C PHE A 91 21.88 -9.21 9.62
N GLN A 92 22.99 -8.64 10.09
CA GLN A 92 24.29 -9.32 10.14
C GLN A 92 24.55 -10.01 11.49
N GLU A 93 24.24 -9.34 12.60
CA GLU A 93 24.53 -9.86 13.96
C GLU A 93 23.36 -10.67 14.54
N GLY A 94 22.17 -10.62 13.92
CA GLY A 94 21.00 -11.39 14.32
C GLY A 94 20.37 -10.92 15.65
N VAL A 95 20.61 -9.67 16.05
CA VAL A 95 20.02 -9.09 17.26
C VAL A 95 18.51 -8.99 17.09
N SER A 96 17.74 -9.62 17.97
CA SER A 96 16.28 -9.51 17.92
C SER A 96 15.82 -8.11 18.36
N PRO A 97 14.97 -7.42 17.58
CA PRO A 97 14.45 -6.12 17.97
C PRO A 97 13.60 -6.24 19.23
N LYS A 98 13.69 -5.23 20.09
CA LYS A 98 12.90 -5.11 21.32
C LYS A 98 12.19 -3.77 21.31
N MET A 99 10.88 -3.82 21.09
CA MET A 99 10.04 -2.65 20.90
C MET A 99 9.31 -2.25 22.18
N LEU A 100 9.27 -0.95 22.48
CA LEU A 100 8.37 -0.38 23.49
C LEU A 100 7.18 0.28 22.81
N ILE A 101 5.98 -0.24 23.04
CA ILE A 101 4.73 0.40 22.61
C ILE A 101 4.23 1.27 23.75
N THR A 102 3.94 2.53 23.46
CA THR A 102 3.34 3.46 24.42
C THR A 102 2.29 4.34 23.76
N THR A 103 1.48 5.01 24.56
CA THR A 103 0.39 5.88 24.08
C THR A 103 0.74 7.36 24.26
N ASN A 104 -0.09 8.24 23.69
CA ASN A 104 -0.07 9.67 23.99
C ASN A 104 -0.46 9.98 25.46
N LYS A 105 -0.41 11.26 25.85
CA LYS A 105 -0.86 11.71 27.18
C LYS A 105 -2.39 11.62 27.29
N ARG A 106 -2.89 11.02 28.38
CA ARG A 106 -4.34 10.81 28.63
C ARG A 106 -5.04 10.09 27.46
N PRO A 107 -4.62 8.88 27.07
CA PRO A 107 -5.28 8.15 25.97
C PRO A 107 -6.71 7.76 26.37
N SER A 108 -7.56 7.49 25.38
CA SER A 108 -8.88 6.90 25.65
C SER A 108 -8.76 5.38 25.87
N LYS A 109 -9.88 4.73 26.23
CA LYS A 109 -9.93 3.27 26.29
C LYS A 109 -9.60 2.64 24.94
N VAL A 110 -10.05 3.25 23.84
CA VAL A 110 -9.79 2.76 22.48
C VAL A 110 -8.30 2.79 22.16
N GLY A 111 -7.59 3.86 22.55
CA GLY A 111 -6.14 3.94 22.39
C GLY A 111 -5.38 2.87 23.17
N TYR A 112 -5.89 2.46 24.34
CA TYR A 112 -5.30 1.34 25.10
C TYR A 112 -5.58 -0.01 24.45
N ASP A 113 -6.80 -0.24 23.98
CA ASP A 113 -7.20 -1.49 23.34
C ASP A 113 -6.39 -1.69 22.05
N PHE A 114 -6.27 -0.64 21.22
CA PHE A 114 -5.42 -0.68 20.02
C PHE A 114 -3.94 -0.90 20.34
N ALA A 115 -3.40 -0.25 21.37
CA ALA A 115 -2.00 -0.47 21.77
C ALA A 115 -1.76 -1.89 22.30
N SER A 116 -2.77 -2.54 22.90
CA SER A 116 -2.66 -3.96 23.27
C SER A 116 -2.73 -4.90 22.07
N GLU A 117 -3.56 -4.61 21.07
CA GLU A 117 -3.62 -5.40 19.83
C GLU A 117 -2.28 -5.36 19.06
N LEU A 118 -1.56 -4.24 19.12
CA LEU A 118 -0.24 -4.13 18.49
C LEU A 118 0.84 -5.03 19.11
N ILE A 119 0.64 -5.52 20.34
CA ILE A 119 1.56 -6.49 20.95
C ILE A 119 1.53 -7.81 20.17
N ASP A 120 0.36 -8.21 19.67
CA ASP A 120 0.19 -9.45 18.92
C ASP A 120 0.78 -9.34 17.50
N VAL A 121 0.87 -8.12 16.96
CA VAL A 121 1.45 -7.86 15.64
C VAL A 121 2.97 -7.94 15.69
N PHE A 122 3.61 -7.31 16.68
CA PHE A 122 5.06 -7.24 16.76
C PHE A 122 5.61 -8.17 17.85
N PRO A 123 6.37 -9.23 17.50
CA PRO A 123 7.00 -10.10 18.48
C PRO A 123 8.03 -9.31 19.30
N ASN A 124 8.28 -9.74 20.54
CA ASN A 124 9.20 -9.08 21.50
C ASN A 124 8.84 -7.61 21.83
N SER A 125 7.61 -7.18 21.53
CA SER A 125 7.11 -5.87 21.92
C SER A 125 6.58 -5.87 23.36
N ASN A 126 6.81 -4.77 24.06
CA ASN A 126 6.29 -4.56 25.41
C ASN A 126 5.43 -3.31 25.43
N PHE A 127 4.21 -3.42 25.94
CA PHE A 127 3.33 -2.27 26.11
C PHE A 127 3.48 -1.64 27.49
N VAL A 128 3.77 -0.34 27.54
CA VAL A 128 3.81 0.45 28.78
C VAL A 128 2.83 1.62 28.69
N ARG A 129 1.87 1.62 29.61
CA ARG A 129 0.89 2.70 29.75
C ARG A 129 1.59 3.98 30.20
N ARG A 130 1.42 5.05 29.41
CA ARG A 130 2.02 6.34 29.72
C ARG A 130 1.26 7.04 30.84
N LYS A 131 1.95 7.35 31.94
CA LYS A 131 1.41 8.27 32.97
C LYS A 131 1.40 9.71 32.44
N ASN A 132 0.41 10.49 32.84
CA ASN A 132 0.20 11.86 32.33
C ASN A 132 1.39 12.81 32.53
N GLN A 133 2.18 12.60 33.58
CA GLN A 133 3.30 13.46 33.96
C GLN A 133 4.61 13.11 33.23
N VAL A 134 4.68 11.96 32.53
CA VAL A 134 5.92 11.48 31.93
C VAL A 134 6.13 12.12 30.56
N SER A 135 7.28 12.78 30.38
CA SER A 135 7.69 13.36 29.10
C SER A 135 8.23 12.29 28.15
N ILE A 136 8.25 12.54 26.84
CA ILE A 136 8.80 11.56 25.88
C ILE A 136 10.29 11.32 26.17
N LYS A 137 11.03 12.37 26.57
CA LYS A 137 12.44 12.27 26.95
C LYS A 137 12.69 11.24 28.05
N GLN A 138 11.84 11.21 29.09
CA GLN A 138 11.95 10.22 30.16
C GLN A 138 11.61 8.80 29.69
N ILE A 139 10.73 8.66 28.69
CA ILE A 139 10.44 7.36 28.08
C ILE A 139 11.65 6.88 27.28
N ILE A 140 12.30 7.77 26.53
CA ILE A 140 13.54 7.46 25.79
C ILE A 140 14.66 7.04 26.76
N GLU A 141 14.82 7.77 27.87
CA GLU A 141 15.79 7.41 28.91
C GLU A 141 15.49 6.03 29.51
N PHE A 142 14.22 5.72 29.76
CA PHE A 142 13.78 4.39 30.17
C PHE A 142 14.06 3.32 29.10
N CYS A 143 13.87 3.65 27.81
CA CYS A 143 14.19 2.76 26.69
C CYS A 143 15.68 2.41 26.67
N ASN A 144 16.53 3.43 26.73
CA ASN A 144 17.99 3.28 26.71
C ASN A 144 18.49 2.43 27.88
N ASN A 145 17.97 2.67 29.09
CA ASN A 145 18.35 1.93 30.30
C ASN A 145 17.95 0.44 30.28
N ARG A 146 17.02 0.05 29.40
CA ARG A 146 16.53 -1.33 29.27
C ARG A 146 16.85 -1.96 27.90
N ASN A 147 17.73 -1.30 27.14
CA ASN A 147 18.17 -1.71 25.81
C ASN A 147 16.99 -1.99 24.87
N TYR A 148 16.00 -1.09 24.85
CA TYR A 148 15.01 -1.09 23.78
C TYR A 148 15.63 -0.52 22.52
N THR A 149 15.31 -1.14 21.39
CA THR A 149 15.77 -0.72 20.08
C THR A 149 14.85 0.35 19.51
N ASP A 150 13.55 0.14 19.68
CA ASP A 150 12.51 0.92 19.02
C ASP A 150 11.42 1.34 20.00
N ILE A 151 10.80 2.49 19.71
CA ILE A 151 9.64 3.00 20.43
C ILE A 151 8.51 3.31 19.45
N LEU A 152 7.35 2.72 19.69
CA LEU A 152 6.13 3.02 18.95
C LEU A 152 5.18 3.85 19.83
N VAL A 153 4.90 5.07 19.41
CA VAL A 153 3.97 5.96 20.11
C VAL A 153 2.63 5.99 19.39
N VAL A 154 1.64 5.32 19.96
CA VAL A 154 0.26 5.36 19.50
C VAL A 154 -0.34 6.72 19.87
N ASN A 155 -0.61 7.53 18.85
CA ASN A 155 -1.34 8.77 19.03
C ASN A 155 -2.82 8.59 18.68
N GLU A 156 -3.68 8.90 19.62
CA GLU A 156 -5.12 8.96 19.41
C GLU A 156 -5.55 10.43 19.28
N GLU A 157 -6.21 10.76 18.17
CA GLU A 157 -6.82 12.07 17.98
C GLU A 157 -8.07 12.19 18.86
N LYS A 158 -8.10 13.21 19.72
CA LYS A 158 -9.25 13.49 20.59
C LYS A 158 -10.20 14.43 19.88
N LYS A 159 -11.48 14.05 19.80
CA LYS A 159 -12.55 14.86 19.17
C LYS A 159 -12.50 16.32 19.65
N GLY A 160 -12.31 17.24 18.70
CA GLY A 160 -12.17 18.69 18.91
C GLY A 160 -11.32 19.37 17.83
N HIS A 161 -10.39 18.61 17.25
CA HIS A 161 -9.71 18.89 15.98
C HIS A 161 -9.74 17.58 15.20
N GLY A 162 -10.20 17.60 13.94
CA GLY A 162 -10.29 16.41 13.07
C GLY A 162 -11.31 15.34 13.51
N ARG A 163 -12.19 14.92 12.60
CA ARG A 163 -13.03 13.72 12.83
C ARG A 163 -12.21 12.50 12.45
N SER A 164 -11.73 11.73 13.43
CA SER A 164 -11.27 10.35 13.17
C SER A 164 -12.44 9.53 12.63
N SER A 165 -12.29 9.01 11.41
CA SER A 165 -13.23 8.08 10.78
C SER A 165 -13.14 6.70 11.43
N CYS A 166 -14.15 5.85 11.24
CA CYS A 166 -14.24 4.49 11.79
C CYS A 166 -13.32 3.48 11.10
N HIS A 167 -12.32 3.93 10.35
CA HIS A 167 -11.46 3.06 9.58
C HIS A 167 -10.39 2.48 10.48
N LYS A 168 -10.32 1.14 10.55
CA LYS A 168 -9.10 0.46 10.97
C LYS A 168 -8.05 0.73 9.87
N PRO A 169 -6.85 1.22 10.20
CA PRO A 169 -5.83 1.42 9.18
C PRO A 169 -5.44 0.05 8.62
N GLU A 170 -5.76 -0.19 7.35
CA GLU A 170 -5.20 -1.29 6.58
C GLU A 170 -3.84 -0.83 6.05
N LEU A 171 -2.76 -1.49 6.46
CA LEU A 171 -1.44 -1.25 5.91
C LEU A 171 -1.27 -2.18 4.70
N ILE A 172 -1.31 -1.62 3.50
CA ILE A 172 -1.01 -2.34 2.27
C ILE A 172 0.31 -1.79 1.74
N LEU A 173 1.35 -2.61 1.87
CA LEU A 173 2.71 -2.29 1.45
C LEU A 173 2.98 -2.94 0.08
N ASN A 174 2.86 -2.17 -1.02
CA ASN A 174 3.08 -2.66 -2.38
C ASN A 174 4.14 -1.82 -3.10
N ASN A 175 5.03 -2.47 -3.86
CA ASN A 175 5.95 -1.86 -4.83
C ASN A 175 7.04 -0.94 -4.25
N PHE A 176 7.73 -1.39 -3.21
CA PHE A 176 8.87 -0.71 -2.56
C PHE A 176 10.19 -0.81 -3.36
N ASN A 177 10.15 -0.63 -4.67
CA ASN A 177 11.31 -0.87 -5.54
C ASN A 177 12.26 0.33 -5.68
N THR A 178 11.96 1.46 -5.01
CA THR A 178 12.83 2.65 -5.02
C THR A 178 13.84 2.62 -3.86
N ARG A 179 14.92 3.40 -3.91
CA ARG A 179 15.91 3.47 -2.80
C ARG A 179 15.25 3.77 -1.44
N LEU A 180 14.37 4.79 -1.39
CA LEU A 180 13.56 5.07 -0.20
C LEU A 180 12.66 3.89 0.17
N GLY A 181 12.17 3.17 -0.83
CA GLY A 181 11.32 2.03 -0.61
C GLY A 181 12.06 0.83 -0.03
N HIS A 182 13.29 0.59 -0.46
CA HIS A 182 14.22 -0.36 0.16
C HIS A 182 14.53 0.02 1.60
N THR A 183 14.75 1.30 1.91
CA THR A 183 14.95 1.78 3.28
C THR A 183 13.71 1.53 4.15
N ILE A 184 12.51 1.85 3.65
CA ILE A 184 11.25 1.60 4.38
C ILE A 184 11.02 0.09 4.54
N GLY A 185 11.31 -0.70 3.50
CA GLY A 185 11.22 -2.16 3.53
C GLY A 185 12.17 -2.78 4.55
N ARG A 186 13.44 -2.33 4.59
CA ARG A 186 14.43 -2.72 5.59
C ARG A 186 13.98 -2.33 6.99
N TRP A 187 13.46 -1.12 7.16
CA TRP A 187 12.93 -0.66 8.44
C TRP A 187 11.81 -1.59 8.92
N PHE A 188 10.84 -1.91 8.05
CA PHE A 188 9.76 -2.84 8.40
C PHE A 188 10.26 -4.27 8.68
N GLN A 189 11.21 -4.78 7.91
CA GLN A 189 11.81 -6.09 8.15
C GLN A 189 12.56 -6.15 9.47
N ALA A 190 13.27 -5.08 9.85
CA ALA A 190 14.00 -4.98 11.11
C ALA A 190 13.08 -4.98 12.33
N LEU A 191 11.77 -4.70 12.18
CA LEU A 191 10.79 -4.82 13.27
C LEU A 191 10.43 -6.27 13.61
N PHE A 192 10.77 -7.23 12.73
CA PHE A 192 10.50 -8.64 12.92
C PHE A 192 11.81 -9.44 13.06
N PRO A 193 11.87 -10.43 13.96
CA PRO A 193 13.05 -11.26 14.11
C PRO A 193 13.32 -12.06 12.83
N HIS A 194 14.55 -11.94 12.33
CA HIS A 194 14.99 -12.67 11.15
C HIS A 194 15.24 -14.14 11.52
N VAL A 195 14.25 -15.01 11.29
CA VAL A 195 14.37 -16.45 11.54
C VAL A 195 14.56 -17.18 10.20
N PRO A 196 15.79 -17.56 9.82
CA PRO A 196 16.07 -18.18 8.52
C PRO A 196 15.42 -19.57 8.31
N GLU A 197 14.91 -20.22 9.37
CA GLU A 197 14.24 -21.53 9.29
C GLU A 197 12.76 -21.50 9.75
N PHE A 198 12.03 -20.41 9.48
CA PHE A 198 10.63 -20.30 9.94
C PHE A 198 9.67 -21.24 9.17
N LYS A 199 9.33 -22.40 9.75
CA LYS A 199 8.32 -23.34 9.24
C LYS A 199 6.88 -22.92 9.60
N GLY A 200 6.49 -21.68 9.30
CA GLY A 200 5.13 -21.17 9.54
C GLY A 200 4.41 -20.77 8.24
N ARG A 201 3.08 -20.93 8.19
CA ARG A 201 2.26 -20.30 7.13
C ARG A 201 2.18 -18.81 7.42
N GLN A 202 2.93 -17.99 6.68
CA GLN A 202 2.69 -16.55 6.62
C GLN A 202 1.72 -16.25 5.47
N ALA A 203 0.73 -15.39 5.73
CA ALA A 203 -0.07 -14.81 4.67
C ALA A 203 0.76 -13.71 4.01
N SER A 204 1.02 -13.92 2.72
CA SER A 204 1.54 -12.94 1.76
C SER A 204 0.68 -11.68 1.67
#